data_AF-A0A535XJT8-F1
#
_entry.id   AF-A0A535XJT8-F1
#
_cell.length_a   1.000
_cell.length_b   1.000
_cell.length_c   1.000
_cell.angle_alpha   90.00
_cell.angle_beta   90.00
_cell.angle_gamma   90.00
#
_symmetry.space_group_name_H-M   'P 1'
#
loop_
_entity.id
_entity.type
_entity.pdbx_description
1 polymer ?
#
loop_
_entity_poly.entity_id
_entity_poly.type
_entity_poly.pdbx_seq_one_letter_code
_entity_poly.pdbx_strand_id
1 'polypeptide(L)'
;MAVGLGRVLDDAYHYVRHPSPSGLDPVDAVVVGPGGTWALTLSHERGRFRKRNGHWYRWNGSTESWIPWDATPITATRLAGHRLELFLERAGQPSAVEACLIAQDGTDVTWEPDQRPGVHMQADLTRLGRRMVRDEVLTDGQVDRIVALLDPRQPLPRLAPSTPQG
;
A
#
# COMPACT_ATOMS: atom_id res chain seq x y z
N MET A 1 5.42 11.18 -4.72
CA MET A 1 5.27 10.07 -3.75
C MET A 1 5.73 10.48 -2.35
N ALA A 2 7.02 10.49 -2.01
CA ALA A 2 7.45 10.72 -0.61
C ALA A 2 7.04 12.05 0.04
N VAL A 3 7.00 13.16 -0.72
CA VAL A 3 6.72 14.51 -0.16
C VAL A 3 5.30 14.65 0.41
N GLY A 4 4.31 13.93 -0.15
CA GLY A 4 2.93 13.99 0.32
C GLY A 4 2.69 13.21 1.61
N LEU A 5 3.30 12.02 1.72
CA LEU A 5 3.21 11.17 2.91
C LEU A 5 4.03 11.75 4.08
N GLY A 6 5.23 12.25 3.82
CA GLY A 6 6.12 12.83 4.86
C GLY A 6 5.62 14.14 5.49
N ARG A 7 4.46 14.66 5.08
CA ARG A 7 3.77 15.76 5.78
C ARG A 7 2.86 15.29 6.91
N VAL A 8 2.47 14.01 6.88
CA VAL A 8 1.49 13.42 7.80
C VAL A 8 2.13 12.34 8.66
N LEU A 9 3.00 11.54 8.06
CA LEU A 9 3.73 10.49 8.77
C LEU A 9 4.93 11.10 9.50
N ASP A 10 5.11 10.70 10.74
CA ASP A 10 6.27 11.04 11.58
C ASP A 10 7.39 9.99 11.42
N ASP A 11 8.41 10.09 12.27
CA ASP A 11 9.60 9.25 12.23
C ASP A 11 9.35 7.78 12.62
N ALA A 12 8.14 7.43 13.10
CA ALA A 12 7.78 6.04 13.39
C ALA A 12 7.39 5.25 12.12
N TYR A 13 7.29 5.91 10.96
CA TYR A 13 6.95 5.29 9.69
C TYR A 13 8.14 5.18 8.75
N HIS A 14 8.32 3.98 8.21
CA HIS A 14 9.36 3.66 7.25
C HIS A 14 8.78 3.50 5.86
N TYR A 15 9.36 4.20 4.89
CA TYR A 15 9.01 4.09 3.48
C TYR A 15 10.10 3.35 2.70
N VAL A 16 9.84 2.09 2.38
CA VAL A 16 10.75 1.24 1.61
C VAL A 16 10.35 1.26 0.15
N ARG A 17 11.23 1.76 -0.72
CA ARG A 17 10.99 1.79 -2.18
C ARG A 17 11.54 0.55 -2.84
N HIS A 18 10.76 -0.05 -3.72
CA HIS A 18 11.13 -1.24 -4.49
C HIS A 18 11.80 -2.33 -3.63
N PRO A 19 11.15 -2.78 -2.52
CA PRO A 19 11.70 -3.87 -1.74
C PRO A 19 11.91 -5.08 -2.63
N SER A 20 13.10 -5.67 -2.54
CA SER A 20 13.50 -6.83 -3.34
C SER A 20 14.11 -7.94 -2.47
N PRO A 21 13.47 -8.37 -1.36
CA PRO A 21 13.95 -9.52 -0.63
C PRO A 21 13.75 -10.79 -1.46
N SER A 22 14.63 -11.76 -1.25
CA SER A 22 14.54 -13.07 -1.91
C SER A 22 13.18 -13.70 -1.66
N GLY A 23 12.46 -14.06 -2.73
CA GLY A 23 11.15 -14.70 -2.65
C GLY A 23 9.94 -13.75 -2.58
N LEU A 24 10.15 -12.44 -2.69
CA LEU A 24 9.09 -11.44 -2.89
C LEU A 24 9.16 -10.89 -4.32
N ASP A 25 8.07 -11.02 -5.07
CA ASP A 25 7.96 -10.34 -6.37
C ASP A 25 7.92 -8.81 -6.17
N PRO A 26 8.36 -8.00 -7.17
CA PRO A 26 8.48 -6.56 -7.00
C PRO A 26 7.17 -5.90 -6.55
N VAL A 27 7.28 -5.06 -5.52
CA VAL A 27 6.25 -4.12 -5.06
C VAL A 27 6.83 -2.71 -5.23
N ASP A 28 6.03 -1.73 -5.67
CA ASP A 28 6.57 -0.39 -5.93
C ASP A 28 7.08 0.27 -4.66
N ALA A 29 6.32 0.17 -3.57
CA ALA A 29 6.76 0.56 -2.25
C ALA A 29 5.98 -0.10 -1.13
N VAL A 30 6.58 -0.12 0.07
CA VAL A 30 5.93 -0.54 1.30
C VAL A 30 6.07 0.57 2.34
N VAL A 31 4.99 0.84 3.06
CA VAL A 31 5.01 1.67 4.27
C VAL A 31 4.82 0.77 5.48
N VAL A 32 5.66 0.91 6.48
CA VAL A 32 5.58 0.16 7.75
C VAL A 32 5.61 1.17 8.89
N GLY A 33 4.69 1.04 9.84
CA GLY A 33 4.69 1.85 11.06
C GLY A 33 3.68 1.32 12.07
N PRO A 34 3.41 2.05 13.16
CA PRO A 34 2.55 1.57 14.25
C PRO A 34 1.15 1.16 13.78
N GLY A 35 0.58 1.87 12.80
CA GLY A 35 -0.73 1.56 12.20
C GLY A 35 -0.75 0.38 11.21
N GLY A 36 0.36 -0.36 11.05
CA GLY A 36 0.43 -1.57 10.25
C GLY A 36 1.31 -1.46 9.00
N THR A 37 1.21 -2.49 8.14
CA THR A 37 1.97 -2.61 6.89
C THR A 37 1.09 -2.32 5.68
N TRP A 38 1.58 -1.51 4.76
CA TRP A 38 0.87 -1.11 3.54
C TRP A 38 1.70 -1.43 2.30
N ALA A 39 1.13 -2.21 1.38
CA ALA A 39 1.71 -2.44 0.06
C ALA A 39 1.15 -1.41 -0.92
N LEU A 40 2.03 -0.62 -1.55
CA LEU A 40 1.65 0.44 -2.48
C LEU A 40 1.98 0.02 -3.91
N THR A 41 0.99 0.15 -4.78
CA THR A 41 1.14 0.00 -6.24
C THR A 41 0.81 1.31 -6.92
N LEU A 42 1.67 1.75 -7.82
CA LEU A 42 1.52 2.98 -8.59
C LEU A 42 0.82 2.68 -9.91
N SER A 43 -0.23 3.43 -10.23
CA SER A 43 -0.82 3.42 -11.57
C SER A 43 -0.61 4.76 -12.26
N HIS A 44 -0.23 4.67 -13.52
CA HIS A 44 -0.10 5.79 -14.46
C HIS A 44 -1.32 5.88 -15.39
N GLU A 45 -2.34 5.05 -15.18
CA GLU A 45 -3.57 5.13 -15.96
C GLU A 45 -4.42 6.31 -15.50
N ARG A 46 -4.96 7.04 -16.49
CA ARG A 46 -5.86 8.19 -16.31
C ARG A 46 -7.23 7.89 -16.90
N GLY A 47 -8.23 8.57 -16.36
CA GLY A 47 -9.60 8.55 -16.90
C GLY A 47 -10.61 8.01 -15.88
N ARG A 48 -11.77 7.64 -16.40
CA ARG A 48 -12.89 7.17 -15.58
C ARG A 48 -13.04 5.66 -15.73
N PHE A 49 -13.07 4.97 -14.60
CA PHE A 49 -13.18 3.54 -14.51
C PHE A 49 -14.39 3.18 -13.65
N ARG A 50 -15.08 2.10 -14.02
CA ARG A 50 -16.26 1.65 -13.29
C ARG A 50 -16.31 0.14 -13.20
N LYS A 51 -16.56 -0.38 -12.00
CA LYS A 51 -16.98 -1.76 -11.81
C LYS A 51 -18.49 -1.85 -11.75
N ARG A 52 -19.07 -2.71 -12.58
CA ARG A 52 -20.50 -2.94 -12.69
C ARG A 52 -20.78 -4.37 -13.10
N ASN A 53 -21.77 -5.01 -12.50
CA ASN A 53 -22.15 -6.41 -12.78
C ASN A 53 -20.95 -7.37 -12.72
N GLY A 54 -20.00 -7.14 -11.82
CA GLY A 54 -18.78 -7.95 -11.70
C GLY A 54 -17.71 -7.68 -12.76
N HIS A 55 -17.95 -6.80 -13.73
CA HIS A 55 -17.02 -6.47 -14.81
C HIS A 55 -16.47 -5.06 -14.67
N TRP A 56 -15.28 -4.86 -15.24
CA TRP A 56 -14.60 -3.57 -15.28
C TRP A 56 -14.75 -2.90 -16.63
N TYR A 57 -14.97 -1.58 -16.57
CA TYR A 57 -15.14 -0.74 -17.74
C TYR A 57 -14.31 0.53 -17.61
N ARG A 58 -13.88 1.06 -18.74
CA ARG A 58 -13.30 2.41 -18.86
C ARG A 58 -14.20 3.28 -19.73
N TRP A 59 -14.25 4.56 -19.42
CA TRP A 59 -14.95 5.54 -20.23
C TRP A 59 -14.16 5.83 -21.50
N ASN A 60 -14.77 5.60 -22.66
CA ASN A 60 -14.24 6.06 -23.93
C ASN A 60 -14.87 7.43 -24.25
N GLY A 61 -14.06 8.49 -24.13
CA GLY A 61 -14.52 9.85 -24.43
C GLY A 61 -14.89 10.06 -25.90
N SER A 62 -14.31 9.30 -26.84
CA SER A 62 -14.56 9.46 -28.27
C SER A 62 -15.90 8.88 -28.71
N THR A 63 -16.37 7.84 -28.04
CA THR A 63 -17.65 7.17 -28.36
C THR A 63 -18.71 7.38 -27.28
N GLU A 64 -18.40 8.22 -26.28
CA GLU A 64 -19.23 8.48 -25.09
C GLU A 64 -19.82 7.19 -24.47
N SER A 65 -18.99 6.15 -24.35
CA SER A 65 -19.46 4.83 -23.94
C SER A 65 -18.50 4.14 -22.97
N TRP A 66 -19.06 3.23 -22.17
CA TRP A 66 -18.29 2.34 -21.31
C TRP A 66 -17.85 1.12 -22.12
N ILE A 67 -16.55 0.93 -22.25
CA ILE A 67 -15.97 -0.22 -22.94
C ILE A 67 -15.28 -1.15 -21.93
N PRO A 68 -15.26 -2.47 -22.18
CA PRO A 68 -14.55 -3.42 -21.32
C PRO A 68 -13.11 -2.97 -21.07
N TRP A 69 -12.67 -3.10 -19.83
CA TRP A 69 -11.32 -2.78 -19.40
C TRP A 69 -10.78 -3.91 -18.54
N ASP A 70 -9.56 -4.33 -18.83
CA ASP A 70 -8.83 -5.22 -17.95
C ASP A 70 -8.25 -4.41 -16.79
N ALA A 71 -8.70 -4.68 -15.57
CA ALA A 71 -8.30 -3.94 -14.39
C ALA A 71 -6.94 -4.41 -13.85
N THR A 72 -5.94 -4.51 -14.73
CA THR A 72 -4.59 -4.97 -14.40
C THR A 72 -4.00 -4.25 -13.19
N PRO A 73 -4.11 -2.90 -13.03
CA PRO A 73 -3.58 -2.22 -11.85
C PRO A 73 -4.22 -2.67 -10.54
N ILE A 74 -5.53 -2.95 -10.55
CA ILE A 74 -6.26 -3.40 -9.36
C ILE A 74 -5.85 -4.83 -9.00
N THR A 75 -5.76 -5.71 -10.00
CA THR A 75 -5.30 -7.08 -9.82
C THR A 75 -3.86 -7.11 -9.31
N ALA A 76 -2.97 -6.32 -9.88
CA ALA A 76 -1.57 -6.19 -9.45
C ALA A 76 -1.47 -5.71 -8.00
N THR A 77 -2.27 -4.71 -7.62
CA THR A 77 -2.31 -4.20 -6.24
C THR A 77 -2.73 -5.28 -5.24
N ARG A 78 -3.79 -6.04 -5.55
CA ARG A 78 -4.23 -7.16 -4.69
C ARG A 78 -3.14 -8.19 -4.52
N LEU A 79 -2.49 -8.53 -5.62
CA LEU A 79 -1.45 -9.55 -5.63
C LEU A 79 -0.20 -9.09 -4.88
N ALA A 80 0.19 -7.83 -5.01
CA ALA A 80 1.29 -7.24 -4.25
C ALA A 80 1.03 -7.30 -2.74
N GLY A 81 -0.16 -6.92 -2.30
CA GLY A 81 -0.59 -7.07 -0.91
C GLY A 81 -0.48 -8.52 -0.44
N HIS A 82 -1.16 -9.43 -1.13
CA HIS A 82 -1.21 -10.85 -0.75
C HIS A 82 0.17 -11.52 -0.71
N ARG A 83 1.05 -11.20 -1.65
CA ARG A 83 2.44 -11.70 -1.65
C ARG A 83 3.22 -11.21 -0.44
N LEU A 84 3.03 -9.94 -0.05
CA LEU A 84 3.65 -9.40 1.14
C LEU A 84 3.09 -10.05 2.42
N GLU A 85 1.78 -10.33 2.49
CA GLU A 85 1.19 -11.07 3.61
C GLU A 85 1.88 -12.43 3.79
N LEU A 86 1.97 -13.22 2.71
CA LEU A 86 2.61 -14.54 2.72
C LEU A 86 4.11 -14.46 3.07
N PHE A 87 4.78 -13.41 2.61
CA PHE A 87 6.19 -13.18 2.94
C PHE A 87 6.38 -12.92 4.44
N LEU A 88 5.57 -12.04 5.02
CA LEU A 88 5.64 -11.71 6.45
C LEU A 88 5.22 -12.89 7.33
N GLU A 89 4.19 -13.63 6.92
CA GLU A 89 3.75 -14.85 7.60
C GLU A 89 4.88 -15.88 7.70
N ARG A 90 5.58 -16.15 6.59
CA ARG A 90 6.73 -17.08 6.57
C ARG A 90 7.88 -16.60 7.44
N ALA A 91 8.03 -15.28 7.63
CA ALA A 91 9.03 -14.67 8.49
C ALA A 91 8.59 -14.56 9.98
N GLY A 92 7.41 -15.08 10.33
CA GLY A 92 6.86 -15.02 11.68
C GLY A 92 6.52 -13.60 12.15
N GLN A 93 6.27 -12.68 11.21
CA GLN A 93 5.82 -11.31 11.50
C GLN A 93 4.30 -11.21 11.35
N PRO A 94 3.66 -10.18 11.95
CA PRO A 94 2.26 -9.88 11.67
C PRO A 94 2.03 -9.71 10.16
N SER A 95 1.16 -10.55 9.60
CA SER A 95 0.98 -10.67 8.15
C SER A 95 -0.13 -9.79 7.59
N ALA A 96 -0.86 -9.05 8.42
CA ALA A 96 -1.91 -8.16 7.95
C ALA A 96 -1.31 -7.03 7.10
N VAL A 97 -1.68 -6.98 5.81
CA VAL A 97 -1.20 -5.96 4.87
C VAL A 97 -2.39 -5.27 4.21
N GLU A 98 -2.38 -3.94 4.27
CA GLU A 98 -3.35 -3.12 3.55
C GLU A 98 -2.81 -2.83 2.14
N ALA A 99 -3.49 -3.38 1.11
CA ALA A 99 -3.13 -3.15 -0.28
C ALA A 99 -3.72 -1.83 -0.80
N CYS A 100 -2.87 -0.95 -1.34
CA CYS A 100 -3.30 0.36 -1.82
C CYS A 100 -2.79 0.68 -3.24
N LEU A 101 -3.73 0.98 -4.12
CA LEU A 101 -3.47 1.52 -5.44
C LEU A 101 -3.39 3.04 -5.34
N ILE A 102 -2.24 3.59 -5.70
CA ILE A 102 -2.02 5.02 -5.84
C ILE A 102 -2.41 5.41 -7.27
N ALA A 103 -3.57 6.05 -7.38
CA ALA A 103 -4.10 6.51 -8.65
C ALA A 103 -3.45 7.84 -9.05
N GLN A 104 -3.26 8.05 -10.34
CA GLN A 104 -2.80 9.33 -10.87
C GLN A 104 -3.89 10.40 -10.78
N ASP A 105 -3.49 11.67 -10.70
CA ASP A 105 -4.41 12.81 -10.82
C ASP A 105 -5.25 12.71 -12.11
N GLY A 106 -6.55 12.99 -11.97
CA GLY A 106 -7.52 12.86 -13.07
C GLY A 106 -8.08 11.44 -13.24
N THR A 107 -7.76 10.52 -12.34
CA THR A 107 -8.35 9.18 -12.29
C THR A 107 -9.56 9.15 -11.36
N ASP A 108 -10.69 8.72 -11.89
CA ASP A 108 -11.93 8.50 -11.15
C ASP A 108 -12.31 7.02 -11.25
N VAL A 109 -12.48 6.36 -10.10
CA VAL A 109 -12.84 4.95 -10.06
C VAL A 109 -14.05 4.76 -9.18
N THR A 110 -15.10 4.19 -9.78
CA THR A 110 -16.38 3.94 -9.12
C THR A 110 -16.73 2.46 -9.17
N TRP A 111 -17.57 2.01 -8.25
CA TRP A 111 -18.06 0.64 -8.22
C TRP A 111 -19.45 0.58 -7.60
N GLU A 112 -20.18 -0.48 -7.90
CA GLU A 112 -21.44 -0.78 -7.21
C GLU A 112 -21.17 -1.13 -5.73
N PRO A 113 -22.08 -0.78 -4.79
CA PRO A 113 -21.80 -0.88 -3.34
C PRO A 113 -21.35 -2.27 -2.86
N ASP A 114 -21.85 -3.32 -3.49
CA ASP A 114 -21.58 -4.74 -3.26
C ASP A 114 -20.32 -5.26 -3.99
N GLN A 115 -19.70 -4.44 -4.84
CA GLN A 115 -18.61 -4.85 -5.73
C GLN A 115 -17.26 -4.24 -5.39
N ARG A 116 -17.04 -3.83 -4.15
CA ARG A 116 -15.77 -3.22 -3.71
C ARG A 116 -14.54 -4.01 -4.20
N PRO A 117 -13.47 -3.34 -4.67
CA PRO A 117 -12.35 -4.00 -5.34
C PRO A 117 -11.44 -4.82 -4.42
N GLY A 118 -11.60 -4.71 -3.09
CA GLY A 118 -10.73 -5.37 -2.11
C GLY A 118 -9.36 -4.73 -1.95
N VAL A 119 -9.19 -3.49 -2.40
CA VAL A 119 -7.99 -2.65 -2.22
C VAL A 119 -8.42 -1.24 -1.86
N HIS A 120 -7.54 -0.49 -1.18
CA HIS A 120 -7.70 0.95 -1.06
C HIS A 120 -7.27 1.62 -2.37
N MET A 121 -7.98 2.66 -2.77
CA MET A 121 -7.61 3.49 -3.90
C MET A 121 -7.46 4.93 -3.41
N GLN A 122 -6.30 5.54 -3.65
CA GLN A 122 -6.03 6.91 -3.22
C GLN A 122 -5.28 7.68 -4.31
N ALA A 123 -5.78 8.86 -4.64
CA ALA A 123 -5.03 9.86 -5.40
C ALA A 123 -4.37 10.90 -4.46
N ASP A 124 -5.00 11.18 -3.30
CA ASP A 124 -4.48 12.10 -2.30
C ASP A 124 -3.63 11.38 -1.25
N LEU A 125 -2.32 11.61 -1.30
CA LEU A 125 -1.36 11.04 -0.37
C LEU A 125 -1.52 11.54 1.07
N THR A 126 -2.08 12.74 1.27
CA THR A 126 -2.38 13.26 2.61
C THR A 126 -3.51 12.44 3.24
N ARG A 127 -4.54 12.12 2.45
CA ARG A 127 -5.65 11.27 2.88
C ARG A 127 -5.18 9.84 3.16
N LEU A 128 -4.23 9.33 2.38
CA LEU A 128 -3.59 8.05 2.65
C LEU A 128 -2.80 8.08 3.97
N GLY A 129 -1.96 9.09 4.19
CA GLY A 129 -1.20 9.23 5.45
C GLY A 129 -2.10 9.25 6.68
N ARG A 130 -3.20 10.02 6.64
CA ARG A 130 -4.20 10.03 7.73
C ARG A 130 -4.88 8.69 7.97
N ARG A 131 -4.92 7.83 6.95
CA ARG A 131 -5.47 6.48 7.06
C ARG A 131 -4.46 5.49 7.64
N MET A 132 -3.17 5.74 7.47
CA MET A 132 -2.09 4.94 8.04
C MET A 132 -1.94 5.23 9.53
N VAL A 133 -2.13 6.48 9.95
CA VAL A 133 -2.19 6.87 11.37
C VAL A 133 -3.49 6.35 11.98
N ARG A 134 -3.45 5.14 12.54
CA ARG A 134 -4.52 4.44 13.26
C ARG A 134 -3.99 3.97 14.61
N ASP A 135 -4.85 3.31 15.39
CA ASP A 135 -4.46 2.60 16.60
C ASP A 135 -3.25 1.69 16.32
N GLU A 136 -2.33 1.64 17.29
CA GLU A 136 -1.11 0.86 17.17
C GLU A 136 -1.45 -0.63 17.10
N VAL A 137 -1.10 -1.23 15.96
CA VAL A 137 -1.25 -2.68 15.70
C VAL A 137 0.10 -3.38 15.59
N LEU A 138 1.18 -2.62 15.40
CA LEU A 138 2.55 -3.10 15.42
C LEU A 138 3.34 -2.44 16.55
N THR A 139 4.15 -3.22 17.24
CA THR A 139 5.14 -2.69 18.18
C THR A 139 6.38 -2.19 17.43
N ASP A 140 7.16 -1.29 18.03
CA ASP A 140 8.40 -0.77 17.43
C ASP A 140 9.35 -1.92 17.00
N GLY A 141 9.50 -2.94 17.84
CA GLY A 141 10.33 -4.11 17.51
C GLY A 141 9.76 -4.97 16.36
N GLN A 142 8.46 -4.91 16.08
CA GLN A 142 7.88 -5.53 14.88
C GLN A 142 8.15 -4.65 13.64
N VAL A 143 7.99 -3.33 13.76
CA VAL A 143 8.31 -2.38 12.68
C VAL A 143 9.77 -2.56 12.23
N ASP A 144 10.72 -2.53 13.16
CA ASP A 144 12.15 -2.68 12.86
C ASP A 144 12.47 -4.00 12.15
N ARG A 145 11.88 -5.12 12.60
CA ARG A 145 12.09 -6.44 12.00
C ARG A 145 11.52 -6.50 10.58
N ILE A 146 10.31 -5.97 10.37
CA ILE A 146 9.69 -5.93 9.04
C ILE A 146 10.53 -5.08 8.09
N VAL A 147 11.00 -3.91 8.53
CA VAL A 147 11.85 -3.02 7.70
C VAL A 147 13.15 -3.71 7.32
N ALA A 148 13.81 -4.40 8.25
CA ALA A 148 15.05 -5.13 7.97
C ALA A 148 14.87 -6.29 6.98
N LEU A 149 13.70 -6.94 7.00
CA LEU A 149 13.36 -7.98 6.02
C LEU A 149 13.14 -7.40 4.61
N LEU A 150 12.58 -6.19 4.51
CA LEU A 150 12.20 -5.55 3.24
C LEU A 150 13.37 -4.84 2.55
N ASP A 151 14.26 -4.24 3.34
CA ASP A 151 15.46 -3.55 2.85
C ASP A 151 16.66 -3.88 3.73
N PRO A 152 17.39 -4.98 3.43
CA PRO A 152 18.54 -5.40 4.23
C PRO A 152 19.73 -4.42 4.14
N ARG A 153 19.63 -3.37 3.30
CA ARG A 153 20.65 -2.33 3.18
C ARG A 153 20.36 -1.13 4.06
N GLN A 154 19.16 -1.01 4.63
CA GLN A 154 18.87 0.04 5.60
C GLN A 154 19.49 -0.32 6.95
N PRO A 155 20.25 0.60 7.58
CA PRO A 155 20.70 0.40 8.95
C PRO A 155 19.47 0.35 9.85
N LEU A 156 19.36 -0.71 10.66
CA LEU A 156 18.36 -0.81 11.72
C LEU A 156 18.40 0.48 12.56
N PRO A 157 17.25 1.11 12.86
CA PRO A 157 17.19 2.14 13.88
C PRO A 157 17.82 1.60 15.17
N ARG A 158 18.73 2.37 15.77
CA ARG A 158 19.25 2.00 17.10
C ARG A 158 18.10 2.20 18.08
N LEU A 159 17.49 1.11 18.51
CA LEU A 159 16.61 1.09 19.68
C LEU A 159 17.34 1.81 20.82
N ALA A 160 16.76 2.91 21.30
CA ALA A 160 17.25 3.57 22.49
C ALA A 160 17.19 2.56 23.65
N PRO A 161 18.25 2.40 24.45
CA PRO A 161 18.19 1.55 25.62
C PRO A 161 17.12 2.10 26.56
N SER A 162 16.07 1.32 26.80
CA SER A 162 15.07 1.57 27.84
C SER A 162 15.83 1.74 29.15
N THR A 163 15.85 2.97 29.67
CA THR A 163 16.51 3.26 30.93
C THR A 163 15.64 2.68 32.04
N PRO A 164 16.15 1.80 32.93
CA PRO A 164 15.38 1.35 34.08
C PRO A 164 15.14 2.56 34.99
N GLN A 165 13.88 2.87 35.29
CA GLN A 165 13.56 3.77 36.39
C GLN A 165 13.93 3.05 37.69
N GLY A 166 14.97 3.57 38.36
CA GLY A 166 15.27 3.28 39.77
C GLY A 166 14.48 4.20 40.69
#